data_AF-A0A921HM16-F1
#
_entry.id   AF-A0A921HM16-F1
#
_cell.length_a   1.000
_cell.length_b   1.000
_cell.length_c   1.000
_cell.angle_alpha   90.00
_cell.angle_beta   90.00
_cell.angle_gamma   90.00
#
_symmetry.space_group_name_H-M   'P 1'
#
loop_
_entity.id
_entity.type
_entity.pdbx_description
1 polymer ?
#
loop_
_entity_poly.entity_id
_entity_poly.type
_entity_poly.pdbx_seq_one_letter_code
_entity_poly.pdbx_strand_id
1 'polypeptide(L)'
;MDELIQTNNIVFSILIFIFTCLAIWMFFIGRSFKKQARIELKYTGKADAELIRFDKEDDVYIPIYRFMINGRLYEQTVGNYFVNEKDLPKYKAEIGSHIQIKYNEQNPTEFTLGPKYTYAQGVLFIAGGIIFMFIDIIIILTMIFVMYKNGQI
;
A
#
# COMPACT_ATOMS: atom_id res chain seq x y z
N MET A 1 -6.63 -50.63 -5.58
CA MET A 1 -5.45 -50.00 -6.25
C MET A 1 -5.88 -48.70 -6.92
N ASP A 2 -7.02 -48.68 -7.61
CA ASP A 2 -7.57 -47.48 -8.27
C ASP A 2 -8.00 -46.36 -7.31
N GLU A 3 -8.59 -46.67 -6.15
CA GLU A 3 -8.96 -45.66 -5.14
C GLU A 3 -7.74 -44.95 -4.52
N LEU A 4 -6.61 -45.66 -4.38
CA LEU A 4 -5.37 -45.11 -3.83
C LEU A 4 -4.72 -44.14 -4.84
N ILE A 5 -4.75 -44.50 -6.13
CA ILE A 5 -4.26 -43.65 -7.24
C ILE A 5 -5.14 -42.41 -7.39
N GLN A 6 -6.47 -42.57 -7.28
CA GLN A 6 -7.42 -41.46 -7.38
C GLN A 6 -7.26 -40.47 -6.21
N THR A 7 -7.05 -40.97 -4.99
CA THR A 7 -6.79 -40.14 -3.81
C THR A 7 -5.49 -39.36 -3.93
N ASN A 8 -4.41 -40.01 -4.38
CA ASN A 8 -3.13 -39.36 -4.59
C ASN A 8 -3.22 -38.25 -5.65
N ASN A 9 -3.99 -38.46 -6.73
CA ASN A 9 -4.21 -37.44 -7.75
C ASN A 9 -4.99 -36.22 -7.22
N ILE A 10 -5.97 -36.43 -6.33
CA ILE A 10 -6.73 -35.33 -5.72
C ILE A 10 -5.83 -34.49 -4.79
N VAL A 11 -5.03 -35.15 -3.95
CA VAL A 11 -4.09 -34.48 -3.05
C VAL A 11 -3.05 -33.69 -3.83
N PHE A 12 -2.47 -34.29 -4.88
CA PHE A 12 -1.50 -33.62 -5.73
C PHE A 12 -2.10 -32.41 -6.45
N SER A 13 -3.34 -32.53 -6.94
CA SER A 13 -4.05 -31.42 -7.59
C SER A 13 -4.31 -30.26 -6.63
N ILE A 14 -4.64 -30.55 -5.37
CA ILE A 14 -4.89 -29.51 -4.36
C ILE A 14 -3.60 -28.87 -3.89
N LEU A 15 -2.51 -29.63 -3.73
CA LEU A 15 -1.19 -29.07 -3.46
C LEU A 15 -0.74 -28.13 -4.57
N ILE A 16 -0.89 -28.54 -5.84
CA ILE A 16 -0.60 -27.67 -6.99
C ILE A 16 -1.46 -26.40 -6.94
N PHE A 17 -2.75 -26.51 -6.64
CA PHE A 17 -3.64 -25.37 -6.52
C PHE A 17 -3.16 -24.38 -5.45
N ILE A 18 -2.83 -24.87 -4.25
CA ILE A 18 -2.32 -24.06 -3.14
C ILE A 18 -1.00 -23.37 -3.52
N PHE A 19 -0.03 -24.09 -4.08
CA PHE A 19 1.24 -23.51 -4.52
C PHE A 19 1.05 -22.47 -5.63
N THR A 20 0.08 -22.68 -6.53
CA THR A 20 -0.24 -21.72 -7.60
C THR A 20 -0.87 -20.45 -7.01
N CYS A 21 -1.79 -20.58 -6.06
CA CYS A 21 -2.39 -19.45 -5.35
C CYS A 21 -1.34 -18.63 -4.58
N LEU A 22 -0.45 -19.30 -3.84
CA LEU A 22 0.69 -18.68 -3.14
C LEU A 22 1.63 -17.95 -4.10
N ALA A 23 1.98 -18.56 -5.23
CA ALA A 23 2.87 -17.95 -6.21
C ALA A 23 2.26 -16.69 -6.87
N ILE A 24 0.97 -16.75 -7.25
CA ILE A 24 0.23 -15.60 -7.77
C ILE A 24 0.20 -14.48 -6.73
N TRP A 25 -0.05 -14.80 -5.47
CA TRP A 25 -0.12 -13.84 -4.40
C TRP A 25 1.25 -13.17 -4.12
N MET A 26 2.33 -13.95 -4.01
CA MET A 26 3.70 -13.44 -3.89
C MET A 26 4.09 -12.51 -5.06
N PHE A 27 3.65 -12.82 -6.28
CA PHE A 27 3.87 -11.97 -7.44
C PHE A 27 3.20 -10.60 -7.31
N PHE A 28 1.94 -10.55 -6.83
CA PHE A 28 1.22 -9.29 -6.63
C PHE A 28 1.85 -8.42 -5.54
N ILE A 29 2.26 -9.02 -4.43
CA ILE A 29 2.98 -8.32 -3.35
C ILE A 29 4.29 -7.73 -3.85
N GLY A 30 5.11 -8.55 -4.51
CA GLY A 30 6.41 -8.12 -5.02
C GLY A 30 6.28 -6.97 -6.01
N ARG A 31 5.22 -6.96 -6.83
CA ARG A 31 4.92 -5.85 -7.76
C ARG A 31 4.49 -4.58 -7.02
N SER A 32 3.73 -4.70 -5.93
CA SER A 32 3.31 -3.58 -5.10
C SER A 32 4.50 -2.92 -4.40
N PHE A 33 5.38 -3.73 -3.77
CA PHE A 33 6.62 -3.24 -3.16
C PHE A 33 7.55 -2.57 -4.18
N LYS A 34 7.69 -3.11 -5.40
CA LYS A 34 8.47 -2.46 -6.46
C LYS A 34 7.93 -1.07 -6.84
N LYS A 35 6.60 -0.88 -6.84
CA LYS A 35 6.00 0.45 -7.07
C LYS A 35 6.30 1.41 -5.92
N GLN A 36 6.19 0.94 -4.67
CA GLN A 36 6.50 1.75 -3.49
C GLN A 36 7.98 2.14 -3.44
N ALA A 37 8.89 1.20 -3.70
CA ALA A 37 10.32 1.46 -3.79
C ALA A 37 10.65 2.49 -4.88
N ARG A 38 9.96 2.45 -6.03
CA ARG A 38 10.14 3.44 -7.10
C ARG A 38 9.68 4.84 -6.69
N ILE A 39 8.61 4.96 -5.90
CA ILE A 39 8.15 6.25 -5.37
C ILE A 39 9.15 6.77 -4.33
N GLU A 40 9.63 5.89 -3.44
CA GLU A 40 10.62 6.27 -2.42
C GLU A 40 11.97 6.69 -3.00
N LEU A 41 12.41 6.05 -4.09
CA LEU A 41 13.63 6.41 -4.82
C LEU A 41 13.49 7.72 -5.62
N LYS A 42 12.26 8.12 -5.99
CA LYS A 42 12.03 9.35 -6.77
C LYS A 42 12.06 10.61 -5.91
N TYR A 43 11.66 10.51 -4.65
CA TYR A 43 11.55 11.63 -3.71
C TYR A 43 12.53 11.46 -2.54
N THR A 44 13.80 11.76 -2.80
CA THR A 44 14.90 11.63 -1.81
C THR A 44 15.08 12.88 -0.96
N GLY A 45 14.83 14.05 -1.54
CA GLY A 45 14.98 15.34 -0.87
C GLY A 45 13.93 15.52 0.21
N LYS A 46 14.31 16.17 1.32
CA LYS A 46 13.40 16.54 2.41
C LYS A 46 13.46 18.04 2.62
N ALA A 47 12.29 18.67 2.68
CA ALA A 47 12.18 20.08 3.01
C ALA A 47 11.09 20.28 4.05
N ASP A 48 11.23 21.36 4.81
CA ASP A 48 10.17 21.85 5.68
C ASP A 48 9.28 22.79 4.86
N ALA A 49 7.97 22.52 4.85
CA ALA A 49 6.99 23.29 4.10
C ALA A 49 5.97 23.91 5.04
N GLU A 50 5.71 25.19 4.87
CA GLU A 50 4.71 25.94 5.62
C GLU A 50 3.42 26.01 4.80
N LEU A 51 2.29 25.67 5.42
CA LEU A 51 0.98 25.92 4.81
C LEU A 51 0.65 27.41 4.90
N ILE A 52 0.60 28.12 3.77
CA ILE A 52 0.43 29.58 3.77
C ILE A 52 -1.00 30.03 3.48
N ARG A 53 -1.77 29.26 2.70
CA ARG A 53 -3.17 29.57 2.38
C ARG A 53 -3.91 28.36 1.81
N PHE A 54 -5.23 28.49 1.73
CA PHE A 54 -6.09 27.62 0.94
C PHE A 54 -6.71 28.45 -0.18
N ASP A 55 -6.55 28.02 -1.43
CA ASP A 55 -7.26 28.59 -2.58
C ASP A 55 -8.57 27.80 -2.77
N LYS A 56 -9.67 28.48 -3.13
CA LYS A 56 -10.97 27.84 -3.36
C LYS A 56 -11.29 27.85 -4.87
N GLU A 57 -11.53 26.67 -5.44
CA GLU A 57 -11.91 26.49 -6.85
C GLU A 57 -13.05 25.46 -6.92
N ASP A 58 -14.22 25.83 -7.47
CA ASP A 58 -15.37 24.93 -7.66
C ASP A 58 -15.72 24.04 -6.44
N ASP A 59 -15.76 24.65 -5.25
CA ASP A 59 -16.01 24.03 -3.94
C ASP A 59 -14.90 23.10 -3.39
N VAL A 60 -13.76 23.09 -4.06
CA VAL A 60 -12.55 22.41 -3.61
C VAL A 60 -11.64 23.40 -2.88
N TYR A 61 -11.12 22.99 -1.73
CA TYR A 61 -10.06 23.72 -1.02
C TYR A 61 -8.70 23.13 -1.40
N ILE A 62 -7.82 24.00 -1.89
CA ILE A 62 -6.50 23.66 -2.42
C ILE A 62 -5.44 24.20 -1.46
N PRO A 63 -4.72 23.35 -0.70
CA PRO A 63 -3.67 23.83 0.19
C PRO A 63 -2.46 24.30 -0.61
N ILE A 64 -1.98 25.52 -0.33
CA ILE A 64 -0.76 26.06 -0.91
C ILE A 64 0.35 26.00 0.13
N TYR A 65 1.41 25.25 -0.18
CA TYR A 65 2.58 25.10 0.66
C TYR A 65 3.74 25.95 0.13
N ARG A 66 4.45 26.59 1.04
CA ARG A 66 5.67 27.34 0.78
C ARG A 66 6.86 26.61 1.38
N PHE A 67 7.91 26.41 0.61
CA PHE A 67 9.15 25.77 1.07
C PHE A 67 10.36 26.35 0.38
N MET A 68 11.53 26.19 1.00
CA MET A 68 12.79 26.69 0.47
C MET A 68 13.76 25.54 0.19
N ILE A 69 14.31 25.49 -1.03
CA ILE A 69 15.32 24.51 -1.43
C ILE A 69 16.47 25.26 -2.10
N ASN A 70 17.69 25.07 -1.60
CA ASN A 70 18.91 25.71 -2.12
C ASN A 70 18.79 27.24 -2.28
N GLY A 71 18.16 27.91 -1.31
CA GLY A 71 17.94 29.37 -1.33
C GLY A 71 16.87 29.87 -2.30
N ARG A 72 16.17 28.96 -3.01
CA ARG A 72 15.01 29.30 -3.85
C ARG A 72 13.73 28.99 -3.12
N LEU A 73 12.81 29.95 -3.16
CA LEU A 73 11.46 29.81 -2.62
C LEU A 73 10.55 29.15 -3.67
N TYR A 74 9.78 28.16 -3.23
CA TYR A 74 8.77 27.49 -4.02
C TYR A 74 7.42 27.61 -3.31
N GLU A 75 6.37 27.90 -4.09
CA GLU A 75 4.98 27.86 -3.65
C GLU A 75 4.23 26.91 -4.56
N GLN A 76 3.74 25.81 -4.00
CA GLN A 76 3.10 24.76 -4.77
C GLN A 76 1.97 24.09 -3.99
N THR A 77 1.02 23.54 -4.74
CA THR A 77 -0.02 22.67 -4.22
C THR A 77 0.40 21.21 -4.31
N VAL A 78 -0.09 20.39 -3.39
CA VAL A 78 0.02 18.94 -3.47
C VAL A 78 -1.28 18.46 -4.09
N GLY A 79 -1.22 17.63 -5.13
CA GLY A 79 -2.38 17.16 -5.92
C GLY A 79 -3.49 16.40 -5.16
N ASN A 80 -3.52 16.46 -3.83
CA ASN A 80 -4.67 16.11 -3.01
C ASN A 80 -5.54 17.36 -2.79
N TYR A 81 -6.50 17.50 -3.69
CA TYR A 81 -7.60 18.45 -3.63
C TYR A 81 -8.61 18.03 -2.55
N PHE A 82 -9.10 18.95 -1.72
CA PHE A 82 -10.13 18.64 -0.71
C PHE A 82 -11.51 19.00 -1.23
N VAL A 83 -12.39 18.00 -1.36
CA VAL A 83 -13.74 18.15 -1.93
C VAL A 83 -14.77 18.68 -0.91
N ASN A 84 -14.45 18.72 0.38
CA ASN A 84 -15.40 19.15 1.42
C ASN A 84 -14.73 19.96 2.55
N GLU A 85 -15.33 21.11 2.86
CA GLU A 85 -14.94 22.00 3.97
C GLU A 85 -14.95 21.28 5.34
N LYS A 86 -15.80 20.25 5.48
CA LYS A 86 -15.93 19.44 6.71
C LYS A 86 -14.75 18.52 6.99
N ASP A 87 -13.86 18.29 6.02
CA ASP A 87 -12.65 17.48 6.21
C ASP A 87 -11.41 18.33 6.51
N LEU A 88 -11.50 19.66 6.40
CA LEU A 88 -10.45 20.60 6.83
C LEU A 88 -10.03 20.39 8.30
N PRO A 89 -10.95 20.21 9.30
CA PRO A 89 -10.56 20.10 10.71
C PRO A 89 -9.86 18.77 11.08
N LYS A 90 -10.00 17.72 10.25
CA LYS A 90 -9.30 16.43 10.49
C LYS A 90 -7.80 16.55 10.23
N TYR A 91 -7.40 17.49 9.40
CA TYR A 91 -6.03 17.95 9.28
C TYR A 91 -5.92 19.18 10.17
N LYS A 92 -5.29 19.07 11.33
CA LYS A 92 -4.88 20.24 12.14
C LYS A 92 -3.84 21.10 11.39
N ALA A 93 -4.13 21.49 10.16
CA ALA A 93 -3.29 22.28 9.30
C ALA A 93 -3.78 23.72 9.40
N GLU A 94 -3.49 24.33 10.54
CA GLU A 94 -3.62 25.77 10.70
C GLU A 94 -2.70 26.45 9.69
N ILE A 95 -3.09 27.60 9.15
CA ILE A 95 -2.17 28.42 8.35
C ILE A 95 -0.96 28.76 9.22
N GLY A 96 0.24 28.59 8.68
CA GLY A 96 1.52 28.65 9.42
C GLY A 96 1.96 27.30 9.99
N SER A 97 1.20 26.22 9.81
CA SER A 97 1.64 24.89 10.20
C SER A 97 2.77 24.39 9.29
N HIS A 98 3.79 23.80 9.92
CA HIS A 98 4.93 23.22 9.24
C HIS A 98 4.75 21.72 9.05
N ILE A 99 4.98 21.25 7.83
CA ILE A 99 4.92 19.84 7.45
C ILE A 99 6.16 19.44 6.67
N GLN A 100 6.71 18.28 7.02
CA GLN A 100 7.84 17.73 6.29
C GLN A 100 7.37 17.13 4.96
N ILE A 101 7.91 17.65 3.87
CA ILE A 101 7.66 17.18 2.51
C ILE A 101 8.84 16.37 1.99
N LYS A 102 8.57 15.42 1.09
CA LYS A 102 9.59 14.79 0.26
C LYS A 102 9.50 15.34 -1.14
N TYR A 103 10.63 15.74 -1.74
CA TYR A 103 10.67 16.30 -3.10
C TYR A 103 11.70 15.58 -3.99
N ASN A 104 11.54 15.71 -5.30
CA ASN A 104 12.50 15.19 -6.26
C ASN A 104 13.64 16.21 -6.42
N GLU A 105 14.87 15.83 -6.05
CA GLU A 105 16.03 16.72 -6.14
C GLU A 105 16.34 17.18 -7.57
N GLN A 106 16.01 16.37 -8.58
CA GLN A 106 16.17 16.72 -9.99
C GLN A 106 15.07 17.67 -10.48
N ASN A 107 13.90 17.64 -9.84
CA ASN A 107 12.78 18.54 -10.14
C ASN A 107 12.06 18.95 -8.84
N PRO A 108 12.52 20.01 -8.16
CA PRO A 108 11.99 20.45 -6.86
C PRO A 108 10.51 20.84 -6.85
N THR A 109 9.90 21.02 -8.03
CA THR A 109 8.46 21.30 -8.16
C THR A 109 7.60 20.05 -7.94
N GLU A 110 8.18 18.86 -8.07
CA GLU A 110 7.52 17.61 -7.74
C GLU A 110 7.79 17.22 -6.29
N PHE A 111 6.77 17.26 -5.45
CA PHE A 111 6.85 16.89 -4.05
C PHE A 111 5.59 16.15 -3.58
N THR A 112 5.73 15.42 -2.47
CA THR A 112 4.66 14.67 -1.82
C THR A 112 4.66 14.98 -0.33
N LEU A 113 3.47 15.06 0.25
CA LEU A 113 3.30 14.99 1.71
C LEU A 113 3.70 13.59 2.15
N GLY A 114 4.37 13.47 3.30
CA GLY A 114 4.97 12.23 3.78
C GLY A 114 4.03 11.00 3.83
N PRO A 115 4.57 9.82 4.22
CA PRO A 115 4.11 8.50 3.80
C PRO A 115 2.81 7.98 4.47
N LYS A 116 1.89 8.84 4.94
CA LYS A 116 0.65 8.40 5.59
C LYS A 116 -0.22 7.52 4.67
N TYR A 117 -0.15 7.71 3.35
CA TYR A 117 -0.97 6.95 2.39
C TYR A 117 -0.30 5.68 1.87
N THR A 118 1.04 5.62 1.86
CA THR A 118 1.78 4.45 1.34
C THR A 118 1.80 3.29 2.32
N TYR A 119 1.84 3.59 3.63
CA TYR A 119 1.87 2.57 4.68
C TYR A 119 0.54 1.82 4.81
N ALA A 120 -0.59 2.51 4.67
CA ALA A 120 -1.92 1.89 4.81
C ALA A 120 -2.18 0.80 3.75
N GLN A 121 -1.78 1.05 2.50
CA GLN A 121 -1.88 0.03 1.44
C GLN A 121 -0.93 -1.14 1.70
N GLY A 122 0.32 -0.88 2.11
CA GLY A 122 1.28 -1.93 2.44
C GLY A 122 0.79 -2.85 3.57
N VAL A 123 0.23 -2.26 4.64
CA VAL A 123 -0.32 -3.01 5.78
C VAL A 123 -1.54 -3.84 5.38
N LEU A 124 -2.44 -3.31 4.53
CA LEU A 124 -3.59 -4.07 4.02
C LEU A 124 -3.17 -5.27 3.16
N PHE A 125 -2.14 -5.12 2.33
CA PHE A 125 -1.59 -6.22 1.55
C PHE A 125 -0.94 -7.29 2.44
N ILE A 126 -0.18 -6.91 3.46
CA ILE A 126 0.43 -7.85 4.41
C ILE A 126 -0.63 -8.58 5.23
N ALA A 127 -1.63 -7.86 5.76
CA ALA A 127 -2.71 -8.45 6.55
C ALA A 127 -3.56 -9.42 5.73
N GLY A 128 -3.91 -9.05 4.49
CA GLY A 128 -4.61 -9.95 3.56
C GLY A 128 -3.81 -11.22 3.25
N GLY A 129 -2.49 -11.11 3.25
CA GLY A 129 -1.57 -12.24 3.09
C GLY A 129 -1.55 -13.23 4.21
N ILE A 130 -1.46 -12.72 5.43
CA ILE A 130 -1.50 -13.54 6.63
C ILE A 130 -2.82 -14.32 6.66
N ILE A 131 -3.95 -13.66 6.36
CA ILE A 131 -5.26 -14.30 6.29
C ILE A 131 -5.28 -15.42 5.25
N PHE A 132 -4.75 -15.18 4.04
CA PHE A 132 -4.66 -16.22 3.00
C PHE A 132 -3.81 -17.42 3.42
N MET A 133 -2.66 -17.19 4.07
CA MET A 133 -1.84 -18.28 4.62
C MET A 133 -2.60 -19.11 5.66
N PHE A 134 -3.38 -18.48 6.54
CA PHE A 134 -4.21 -19.21 7.51
C PHE A 134 -5.30 -20.05 6.83
N ILE A 135 -5.92 -19.54 5.76
CA ILE A 135 -6.90 -20.29 4.97
C ILE A 135 -6.24 -21.53 4.34
N ASP A 136 -5.06 -21.37 3.72
CA ASP A 136 -4.32 -22.48 3.12
C ASP A 136 -3.94 -23.55 4.15
N ILE A 137 -3.48 -23.14 5.34
CA ILE A 137 -3.18 -24.07 6.44
C ILE A 137 -4.44 -24.82 6.89
N ILE A 138 -5.58 -24.14 7.04
CA ILE A 138 -6.85 -24.77 7.43
C ILE A 138 -7.30 -25.79 6.38
N ILE A 139 -7.16 -25.48 5.08
CA ILE A 139 -7.48 -26.40 3.99
C ILE A 139 -6.60 -27.65 4.08
N ILE A 140 -5.29 -27.49 4.25
CA ILE A 140 -4.34 -28.60 4.38
C ILE A 140 -4.69 -29.48 5.60
N LEU A 141 -4.92 -28.86 6.76
CA LEU A 141 -5.27 -29.59 7.99
C LEU A 141 -6.59 -30.36 7.85
N THR A 142 -7.61 -29.75 7.22
CA THR A 142 -8.90 -30.39 6.97
C THR A 142 -8.74 -31.57 6.03
N MET A 143 -7.91 -31.45 4.99
CA MET A 143 -7.62 -32.56 4.08
C MET A 143 -6.89 -33.71 4.75
N ILE A 144 -5.85 -33.43 5.54
CA ILE A 144 -5.13 -34.46 6.30
C ILE A 144 -6.10 -35.19 7.23
N PHE A 145 -6.98 -34.44 7.92
CA PHE A 145 -8.00 -35.03 8.78
C PHE A 145 -8.98 -35.95 8.03
N VAL A 146 -9.46 -35.53 6.85
CA VAL A 146 -10.35 -36.35 6.01
C VAL A 146 -9.64 -37.61 5.53
N MET A 147 -8.39 -37.50 5.07
CA MET A 147 -7.61 -38.65 4.62
C MET A 147 -7.31 -39.64 5.75
N TYR A 148 -6.98 -39.13 6.95
CA TYR A 148 -6.78 -39.96 8.16
C TYR A 148 -8.07 -40.69 8.56
N LYS A 149 -9.21 -39.99 8.56
CA LYS A 149 -10.52 -40.60 8.88
C LYS A 149 -10.91 -41.71 7.89
N ASN A 150 -10.50 -41.57 6.62
CA ASN A 150 -10.79 -42.54 5.56
C ASN A 150 -9.74 -43.66 5.46
N GLY A 151 -8.73 -43.70 6.33
CA GLY A 151 -7.68 -44.74 6.35
C GLY A 151 -6.75 -44.71 5.14
N GLN A 152 -6.63 -43.54 4.47
CA GLN A 152 -5.80 -43.36 3.28
C GLN A 152 -4.35 -42.94 3.61
N ILE A 153 -4.10 -42.57 4.86
CA ILE A 153 -2.80 -42.37 5.51
C ILE A 153 -2.91 -42.74 6.98
#